data_AF-A0A4Y9FUQ0-F1
#
_entry.id   AF-A0A4Y9FUQ0-F1
#
_cell.length_a   1.000
_cell.length_b   1.000
_cell.length_c   1.000
_cell.angle_alpha   90.00
_cell.angle_beta   90.00
_cell.angle_gamma   90.00
#
_symmetry.space_group_name_H-M   'P 1'
#
loop_
_entity.id
_entity.type
_entity.pdbx_description
1 polymer ?
#
loop_
_entity_poly.entity_id
_entity_poly.type
_entity_poly.pdbx_seq_one_letter_code
_entity_poly.pdbx_strand_id
1 'polypeptide(L)'
;MTTIDQRCADILAPATELLAATVSAGFNQTGIPSALEAARELRAVLAQGTDGISSDTYLDWHATADDMLESMIRELEQGDPVAARKILTDPRLGLHKLTIACAGMPGW
;
A
#
# COMPACT_ATOMS: atom_id res chain seq x y z
N MET A 1 8.06 -20.09 -3.19
CA MET A 1 7.72 -19.88 -1.77
C MET A 1 8.38 -18.59 -1.37
N THR A 2 7.59 -17.56 -1.06
CA THR A 2 8.09 -16.21 -0.77
C THR A 2 8.20 -16.03 0.74
N THR A 3 9.32 -15.50 1.23
CA THR A 3 9.48 -15.17 2.65
C THR A 3 8.88 -13.81 2.96
N ILE A 4 8.62 -13.53 4.24
CA ILE A 4 8.16 -12.19 4.65
C ILE A 4 9.20 -11.11 4.28
N ASP A 5 10.49 -11.39 4.45
CA ASP A 5 11.57 -10.46 4.09
C ASP A 5 11.55 -10.08 2.61
N GLN A 6 11.42 -11.09 1.73
CA GLN A 6 11.31 -10.85 0.29
C GLN A 6 10.04 -10.06 -0.04
N ARG A 7 8.91 -10.42 0.57
CA ARG A 7 7.64 -9.74 0.33
C ARG A 7 7.70 -8.27 0.77
N CYS A 8 8.25 -7.98 1.93
CA CYS A 8 8.41 -6.61 2.41
C CYS A 8 9.41 -5.82 1.57
N ALA A 9 10.47 -6.46 1.03
CA ALA A 9 11.35 -5.82 0.05
C ALA A 9 10.61 -5.47 -1.24
N ASP A 10 9.78 -6.38 -1.77
CA ASP A 10 9.00 -6.17 -2.99
C ASP A 10 7.92 -5.07 -2.83
N ILE A 11 7.35 -4.94 -1.62
CA ILE A 11 6.32 -3.93 -1.34
C ILE A 11 6.93 -2.54 -1.08
N LEU A 12 8.17 -2.44 -0.58
CA LEU A 12 8.73 -1.19 -0.06
C LEU A 12 8.68 -0.04 -1.09
N ALA A 13 9.13 -0.29 -2.31
CA ALA A 13 9.13 0.71 -3.39
C ALA A 13 7.70 1.18 -3.74
N PRO A 14 6.76 0.31 -4.17
CA PRO A 14 5.43 0.76 -4.55
C PRO A 14 4.65 1.38 -3.38
N ALA A 15 4.84 0.92 -2.14
CA ALA A 15 4.20 1.54 -0.97
C ALA A 15 4.73 2.97 -0.70
N THR A 16 6.04 3.17 -0.84
CA THR A 16 6.66 4.49 -0.65
C THR A 16 6.27 5.45 -1.77
N GLU A 17 6.30 4.99 -3.02
CA GLU A 17 5.88 5.77 -4.18
C GLU A 17 4.41 6.16 -4.10
N LEU A 18 3.55 5.23 -3.66
CA LEU A 18 2.14 5.50 -3.46
C LEU A 18 1.89 6.57 -2.39
N LEU A 19 2.60 6.50 -1.26
CA LEU A 19 2.51 7.51 -0.22
C LEU A 19 3.01 8.88 -0.72
N ALA A 20 4.13 8.92 -1.44
CA ALA A 20 4.67 10.15 -2.00
C ALA A 20 3.71 10.77 -3.05
N ALA A 21 3.17 9.94 -3.94
CA ALA A 21 2.27 10.38 -5.00
C ALA A 21 0.94 10.91 -4.45
N THR A 22 0.37 10.28 -3.41
CA THR A 22 -0.85 10.78 -2.76
C THR A 22 -0.62 12.11 -2.03
N VAL A 23 0.57 12.31 -1.43
CA VAL A 23 0.97 13.61 -0.86
C VAL A 23 1.09 14.67 -1.95
N SER A 24 1.81 14.39 -3.04
CA SER A 24 1.94 15.31 -4.17
C SER A 24 0.58 15.66 -4.80
N ALA A 25 -0.28 14.66 -4.97
CA ALA A 25 -1.63 14.83 -5.51
C ALA A 25 -2.49 15.78 -4.66
N GLY A 26 -2.32 15.76 -3.32
CA GLY A 26 -2.99 16.68 -2.40
C GLY A 26 -2.62 18.16 -2.60
N PHE A 27 -1.45 18.44 -3.15
CA PHE A 27 -1.02 19.81 -3.49
C PHE A 27 -1.31 20.16 -4.95
N ASN A 28 -1.24 19.17 -5.85
CA ASN A 28 -1.47 19.34 -7.27
C ASN A 28 -2.05 18.05 -7.87
N GLN A 29 -3.29 18.14 -8.39
CA GLN A 29 -4.02 17.01 -8.95
C GLN A 29 -3.31 16.30 -10.12
N THR A 30 -2.28 16.89 -10.74
CA THR A 30 -1.45 16.19 -11.73
C THR A 30 -0.69 14.98 -11.14
N GLY A 31 -0.63 14.84 -9.81
CA GLY A 31 -0.06 13.67 -9.14
C GLY A 31 -0.99 12.45 -9.07
N ILE A 32 -2.29 12.61 -9.37
CA ILE A 32 -3.27 11.51 -9.31
C ILE A 32 -2.89 10.33 -10.22
N PRO A 33 -2.50 10.52 -11.49
CA PRO A 33 -2.08 9.41 -12.35
C PRO A 33 -0.92 8.60 -11.76
N SER A 34 0.06 9.26 -11.15
CA SER A 34 1.18 8.59 -10.47
C SER A 34 0.72 7.79 -9.26
N ALA A 35 -0.23 8.32 -8.47
CA ALA A 35 -0.79 7.59 -7.34
C ALA A 35 -1.59 6.36 -7.77
N LEU A 36 -2.36 6.47 -8.87
CA LEU A 36 -3.07 5.34 -9.45
C LEU A 36 -2.13 4.25 -9.96
N GLU A 37 -1.00 4.63 -10.57
CA GLU A 37 -0.03 3.67 -11.06
C GLU A 37 0.68 2.93 -9.92
N ALA A 38 1.18 3.65 -8.91
CA ALA A 38 1.80 3.03 -7.74
C ALA A 38 0.81 2.11 -6.99
N ALA A 39 -0.48 2.45 -6.97
CA ALA A 39 -1.52 1.58 -6.40
C ALA A 39 -1.65 0.26 -7.18
N ARG A 40 -1.58 0.31 -8.51
CA ARG A 40 -1.61 -0.90 -9.37
C ARG A 40 -0.38 -1.76 -9.17
N GLU A 41 0.80 -1.17 -9.07
CA GLU A 41 2.03 -1.89 -8.80
C GLU A 41 1.97 -2.61 -7.45
N LEU A 42 1.49 -1.92 -6.40
CA LEU A 42 1.29 -2.54 -5.11
C LEU A 42 0.30 -3.72 -5.18
N ARG A 43 -0.83 -3.56 -5.88
CA ARG A 43 -1.79 -4.67 -6.10
C ARG A 43 -1.16 -5.84 -6.84
N ALA A 44 -0.28 -5.59 -7.81
CA ALA A 44 0.42 -6.64 -8.54
C ALA A 44 1.33 -7.47 -7.63
N VAL A 45 1.99 -6.84 -6.64
CA VAL A 45 2.75 -7.56 -5.62
C VAL A 45 1.84 -8.40 -4.72
N LEU A 46 0.70 -7.84 -4.29
CA LEU A 46 -0.26 -8.56 -3.43
C LEU A 46 -0.93 -9.75 -4.13
N ALA A 47 -1.16 -9.65 -5.45
CA ALA A 47 -1.75 -10.70 -6.27
C ALA A 47 -0.88 -11.97 -6.37
N GLN A 48 0.41 -11.88 -6.02
CA GLN A 48 1.29 -13.05 -5.90
C GLN A 48 0.93 -13.95 -4.71
N GLY A 49 -0.02 -13.54 -3.86
CA GLY A 49 -0.51 -14.32 -2.74
C GLY A 49 0.44 -14.35 -1.54
N THR A 50 0.11 -15.25 -0.59
CA THR A 50 0.77 -15.33 0.72
C THR A 50 1.49 -16.67 0.95
N ASP A 51 1.65 -17.47 -0.11
CA ASP A 51 2.31 -18.78 -0.03
C ASP A 51 3.75 -18.71 0.50
N GLY A 52 3.96 -19.28 1.68
CA GLY A 52 5.25 -19.29 2.38
C GLY A 52 5.43 -18.20 3.44
N ILE A 53 4.44 -17.32 3.63
CA ILE A 53 4.47 -16.26 4.63
C ILE A 53 3.72 -16.72 5.88
N SER A 54 4.39 -16.72 7.04
CA SER A 54 3.82 -17.11 8.33
C SER A 54 3.66 -15.95 9.32
N SER A 55 3.85 -14.70 8.87
CA SER A 55 3.67 -13.52 9.71
C SER A 55 2.18 -13.22 9.88
N ASP A 56 1.63 -13.47 11.07
CA ASP A 56 0.22 -13.22 11.38
C ASP A 56 -0.18 -11.76 11.11
N THR A 57 0.68 -10.80 11.50
CA THR A 57 0.44 -9.37 11.25
C THR A 57 0.36 -9.05 9.76
N TYR A 58 1.23 -9.67 8.94
CA TYR A 58 1.18 -9.48 7.49
C TYR A 58 -0.09 -10.09 6.90
N LEU A 59 -0.44 -11.32 7.29
CA LEU A 59 -1.62 -12.02 6.79
C LEU A 59 -2.91 -11.26 7.14
N ASP A 60 -3.00 -10.73 8.36
CA ASP A 60 -4.12 -9.92 8.83
C ASP A 60 -4.20 -8.56 8.11
N TRP A 61 -3.08 -7.98 7.68
CA TRP A 61 -3.09 -6.79 6.82
C TRP A 61 -3.49 -7.13 5.37
N HIS A 62 -2.87 -8.16 4.79
CA HIS A 62 -3.08 -8.60 3.40
C HIS A 62 -4.55 -8.94 3.15
N ALA A 63 -5.22 -9.58 4.10
CA ALA A 63 -6.65 -9.89 4.04
C ALA A 63 -7.56 -8.67 3.81
N THR A 64 -7.11 -7.46 4.14
CA THR A 64 -7.84 -6.20 3.95
C THR A 64 -7.21 -5.26 2.93
N ALA A 65 -6.02 -5.60 2.41
CA ALA A 65 -5.20 -4.67 1.65
C ALA A 65 -5.80 -4.35 0.28
N ASP A 66 -6.43 -5.33 -0.38
CA ASP A 66 -7.05 -5.12 -1.69
C ASP A 66 -8.28 -4.18 -1.60
N ASP A 67 -9.15 -4.41 -0.62
CA ASP A 67 -10.32 -3.54 -0.36
C ASP A 67 -9.91 -2.11 0.01
N MET A 68 -8.84 -1.96 0.80
CA MET A 68 -8.26 -0.65 1.12
C MET A 68 -7.73 0.03 -0.16
N LEU A 69 -6.98 -0.68 -1.01
CA LEU A 69 -6.45 -0.11 -2.26
C LEU A 69 -7.56 0.25 -3.24
N GLU A 70 -8.60 -0.57 -3.38
CA GLU A 70 -9.76 -0.26 -4.21
C GLU A 70 -10.49 0.99 -3.72
N SER A 71 -10.68 1.11 -2.41
CA SER A 71 -11.32 2.28 -1.81
C SER A 71 -10.50 3.55 -2.04
N MET A 72 -9.18 3.47 -1.87
CA MET A 72 -8.29 4.60 -2.15
C MET A 72 -8.25 4.98 -3.64
N ILE A 73 -8.24 4.00 -4.55
CA ILE A 73 -8.32 4.23 -6.00
C ILE A 73 -9.61 4.97 -6.36
N ARG A 74 -10.75 4.58 -5.77
CA ARG A 74 -12.04 5.25 -5.99
C ARG A 74 -12.01 6.73 -5.61
N GLU A 75 -11.32 7.09 -4.53
CA GLU A 75 -11.17 8.50 -4.13
C GLU A 75 -10.27 9.27 -5.11
N LEU A 76 -9.17 8.66 -5.57
CA LEU A 76 -8.30 9.24 -6.59
C LEU A 76 -9.03 9.49 -7.92
N GLU A 77 -9.84 8.54 -8.37
CA GLU A 77 -10.65 8.65 -9.60
C GLU A 77 -11.72 9.76 -9.49
N GLN A 78 -12.20 10.04 -8.28
CA GLN A 78 -13.11 11.15 -8.00
C GLN A 78 -12.40 12.51 -7.83
N GLY A 79 -11.06 12.53 -7.88
CA GLY A 79 -10.28 13.74 -7.72
C GLY A 79 -10.05 14.16 -6.26
N ASP A 80 -10.21 13.24 -5.29
CA ASP A 80 -9.98 13.47 -3.87
C ASP A 80 -8.74 12.71 -3.34
N PRO A 81 -7.53 13.23 -3.62
CA PRO A 81 -6.29 12.63 -3.12
C PRO A 81 -6.11 12.77 -1.60
N VAL A 82 -6.87 13.65 -0.93
CA VAL A 82 -6.81 13.81 0.53
C VAL A 82 -7.57 12.67 1.21
N ALA A 83 -8.77 12.33 0.72
CA ALA A 83 -9.51 11.16 1.15
C ALA A 83 -8.74 9.87 0.86
N ALA A 84 -8.15 9.75 -0.33
CA ALA A 84 -7.27 8.65 -0.71
C ALA A 84 -6.12 8.45 0.30
N ARG A 85 -5.40 9.54 0.64
CA ARG A 85 -4.31 9.50 1.63
C ARG A 85 -4.81 9.09 3.01
N LYS A 86 -5.98 9.58 3.44
CA LYS A 86 -6.56 9.22 4.75
C LYS A 86 -6.76 7.72 4.89
N ILE A 87 -7.28 7.06 3.84
CA ILE A 87 -7.43 5.59 3.78
C ILE A 87 -6.06 4.92 3.89
N LEU A 88 -5.09 5.36 3.08
CA LEU A 88 -3.75 4.79 3.05
C LEU A 88 -3.01 4.89 4.40
N THR A 89 -3.26 5.95 5.16
CA THR A 89 -2.67 6.19 6.48
C THR A 89 -3.53 5.75 7.66
N ASP A 90 -4.65 5.05 7.41
CA ASP A 90 -5.51 4.56 8.48
C ASP A 90 -4.72 3.59 9.39
N PRO A 91 -4.67 3.81 10.73
CA PRO A 91 -3.87 3.00 11.62
C PRO A 91 -4.37 1.54 11.75
N ARG A 92 -5.61 1.25 11.35
CA ARG A 92 -6.25 -0.06 11.47
C ARG A 92 -6.10 -0.91 10.21
N LEU A 93 -6.08 -0.26 9.04
CA LEU A 93 -6.19 -0.94 7.74
C LEU A 93 -5.11 -0.49 6.74
N GLY A 94 -4.54 0.70 6.93
CA GLY A 94 -3.57 1.33 6.05
C GLY A 94 -2.17 0.74 6.09
N LEU A 95 -1.21 1.46 5.48
CA LEU A 95 0.20 1.09 5.45
C LEU A 95 0.83 1.06 6.85
N HIS A 96 0.21 1.64 7.88
CA HIS A 96 0.72 1.56 9.25
C HIS A 96 0.83 0.09 9.72
N LYS A 97 -0.20 -0.73 9.48
CA LYS A 97 -0.17 -2.14 9.86
C LYS A 97 0.90 -2.92 9.10
N LEU A 98 1.15 -2.54 7.85
CA LEU A 98 2.26 -3.05 7.05
C LEU A 98 3.63 -2.68 7.64
N THR A 99 3.83 -1.45 8.13
CA THR A 99 5.09 -1.08 8.82
C THR A 99 5.35 -1.95 10.05
N ILE A 100 4.29 -2.35 10.78
CA ILE A 100 4.42 -3.28 11.91
C ILE A 100 4.75 -4.69 11.41
N ALA A 101 4.10 -5.15 10.34
CA ALA A 101 4.34 -6.46 9.74
C ALA A 101 5.77 -6.62 9.18
N CYS A 102 6.33 -5.53 8.66
CA CYS A 102 7.67 -5.47 8.08
C CYS A 102 8.76 -4.96 9.04
N ALA A 103 8.43 -4.80 10.33
CA ALA A 103 9.35 -4.25 11.32
C ALA A 103 10.65 -5.08 11.42
N GLY A 104 11.80 -4.39 11.37
CA GLY A 104 13.12 -5.02 11.42
C GLY A 104 13.70 -5.39 10.05
N MET A 105 12.95 -5.22 8.96
CA MET A 105 13.45 -5.37 7.60
C MET A 105 14.04 -4.04 7.09
N PRO A 106 15.09 -4.06 6.24
CA PRO A 106 15.69 -2.84 5.74
C PRO A 106 14.68 -1.91 5.03
N GLY A 107 14.62 -0.66 5.45
CA GLY A 107 13.79 0.39 4.83
C GLY A 107 12.38 0.58 5.42
N TRP A 108 11.98 -0.26 6.39
CA TRP A 108 10.68 -0.19 7.07
C TRP A 108 10.73 0.49 8.44
#